data_AF-A0A957RIP4-F1
#
_entry.id   AF-A0A957RIP4-F1
#
_cell.length_a   1.000
_cell.length_b   1.000
_cell.length_c   1.000
_cell.angle_alpha   90.00
_cell.angle_beta   90.00
_cell.angle_gamma   90.00
#
_symmetry.space_group_name_H-M   'P 1'
#
loop_
_entity.id
_entity.type
_entity.pdbx_description
1 polymer ?
#
loop_
_entity_poly.entity_id
_entity_poly.type
_entity_poly.pdbx_seq_one_letter_code
_entity_poly.pdbx_strand_id
1 'polypeptide(L)'
;MDRIANWLNRNSLYIALITAWVAMCGSLYFSEVRGYVPCVLCWYQRILMYPLTLVVAIGLLRRDWNLPYYVLPFSLIGLGVSTYHYLLEKTDLFAGSTACRQGVSCTTQWINWFGFVTIPFLALTAFLIISIMSVIALVNREPVAEDEEGDALRMPWLPVGALIVAVLAVFAALFISGTQDPQVAAA
;
A
#
# COMPACT_ATOMS: atom_id res chain seq x y z
N MET A 1 -13.77 -25.09 -1.87
CA MET A 1 -13.40 -23.79 -1.28
C MET A 1 -12.06 -23.88 -0.56
N ASP A 2 -11.77 -25.02 0.07
CA ASP A 2 -10.55 -25.27 0.86
C ASP A 2 -9.24 -25.06 0.09
N ARG A 3 -9.20 -25.38 -1.21
CA ARG A 3 -8.00 -25.16 -2.04
C ARG A 3 -7.61 -23.69 -2.18
N ILE A 4 -8.59 -22.79 -2.23
CA ILE A 4 -8.36 -21.34 -2.36
C ILE A 4 -7.95 -20.75 -1.01
N ALA A 5 -8.63 -21.16 0.07
CA ALA A 5 -8.30 -20.73 1.42
C ALA A 5 -6.85 -21.11 1.79
N ASN A 6 -6.44 -22.35 1.51
CA ASN A 6 -5.09 -22.83 1.80
C ASN A 6 -4.01 -22.08 0.99
N TRP A 7 -4.31 -21.74 -0.27
CA TRP A 7 -3.40 -20.94 -1.09
C TRP A 7 -3.26 -19.51 -0.55
N LEU A 8 -4.38 -18.90 -0.15
CA LEU A 8 -4.41 -17.54 0.39
C LEU A 8 -3.67 -17.45 1.72
N ASN A 9 -3.82 -18.45 2.60
CA ASN A 9 -3.11 -18.53 3.87
C ASN A 9 -1.59 -18.52 3.65
N ARG A 10 -1.10 -19.41 2.78
CA ARG A 10 0.33 -19.56 2.46
C ARG A 10 0.96 -18.33 1.82
N ASN A 11 0.19 -17.57 1.05
CA ASN A 11 0.68 -16.40 0.30
C ASN A 11 0.26 -15.06 0.91
N SER A 12 -0.43 -15.06 2.06
CA SER A 12 -1.02 -13.87 2.67
C SER A 12 -0.03 -12.71 2.84
N LEU A 13 1.14 -12.99 3.43
CA LEU A 13 2.19 -12.00 3.65
C LEU A 13 2.87 -11.52 2.36
N TYR A 14 2.96 -12.36 1.33
CA TYR A 14 3.46 -11.96 0.01
C TYR A 14 2.48 -11.04 -0.73
N ILE A 15 1.17 -11.29 -0.58
CA ILE A 15 0.12 -10.41 -1.10
C ILE A 15 0.20 -9.05 -0.39
N ALA A 16 0.34 -9.04 0.94
CA ALA A 16 0.55 -7.81 1.70
C ALA A 16 1.78 -7.02 1.22
N LEU A 17 2.89 -7.71 0.94
CA LEU A 17 4.12 -7.09 0.40
C LEU A 17 3.85 -6.41 -0.95
N ILE A 18 3.28 -7.14 -1.92
CA ILE A 18 2.97 -6.59 -3.25
C ILE A 18 2.05 -5.38 -3.12
N THR A 19 0.99 -5.49 -2.33
CA THR A 19 0.04 -4.40 -2.14
C THR A 19 0.71 -3.17 -1.54
N ALA A 20 1.56 -3.33 -0.54
CA ALA A 20 2.28 -2.23 0.09
C ALA A 20 3.23 -1.52 -0.90
N TRP A 21 4.00 -2.30 -1.67
CA TRP A 21 4.93 -1.76 -2.67
C TRP A 21 4.22 -1.07 -3.83
N VAL A 22 3.13 -1.67 -4.35
CA VAL A 22 2.31 -1.06 -5.40
C VAL A 22 1.65 0.23 -4.90
N ALA A 23 1.14 0.26 -3.67
CA ALA A 23 0.54 1.45 -3.08
C ALA A 23 1.57 2.58 -2.89
N MET A 24 2.78 2.25 -2.44
CA MET A 24 3.88 3.21 -2.33
C MET A 24 4.27 3.75 -3.72
N CYS A 25 4.57 2.88 -4.68
CA CYS A 25 4.96 3.29 -6.03
C CYS A 25 3.86 4.08 -6.74
N GLY A 26 2.59 3.66 -6.60
CA GLY A 26 1.44 4.41 -7.13
C GLY A 26 1.32 5.80 -6.50
N SER A 27 1.56 5.91 -5.18
CA SER A 27 1.59 7.20 -4.50
C SER A 27 2.67 8.12 -5.05
N LEU A 28 3.89 7.61 -5.32
CA LEU A 28 4.96 8.39 -5.94
C LEU A 28 4.65 8.75 -7.39
N TYR A 29 4.07 7.83 -8.17
CA TYR A 29 3.70 8.08 -9.57
C TYR A 29 2.74 9.28 -9.68
N PHE A 30 1.75 9.36 -8.78
CA PHE A 30 0.81 10.48 -8.78
C PHE A 30 1.46 11.82 -8.45
N SER A 31 2.44 11.89 -7.54
CA SER A 31 3.10 13.17 -7.23
C SER A 31 4.13 13.58 -8.26
N GLU A 32 5.02 12.67 -8.65
CA GLU A 32 6.19 13.03 -9.47
C GLU A 32 5.88 13.03 -10.97
N VAL A 33 5.02 12.12 -11.44
CA VAL A 33 4.74 11.98 -12.88
C VAL A 33 3.49 12.77 -13.27
N ARG A 34 2.45 12.74 -12.45
CA ARG A 34 1.18 13.45 -12.73
C ARG A 34 1.10 14.84 -12.09
N GLY A 35 2.08 15.22 -11.26
CA GLY A 35 2.11 16.53 -10.61
C GLY A 35 1.02 16.75 -9.56
N TYR A 36 0.37 15.69 -9.05
CA TYR A 36 -0.68 15.83 -8.06
C TYR A 36 -0.08 16.13 -6.69
N VAL A 37 -0.23 17.38 -6.25
CA VAL A 37 0.25 17.82 -4.95
C VAL A 37 -0.55 17.11 -3.85
N PRO A 38 0.11 16.39 -2.91
CA PRO A 38 -0.58 15.71 -1.83
C PRO A 38 -1.07 16.73 -0.79
N CYS A 39 -2.31 16.57 -0.34
CA CYS A 39 -2.83 17.29 0.80
C CYS A 39 -2.24 16.75 2.13
N VAL A 40 -2.56 17.41 3.24
CA VAL A 40 -2.05 17.02 4.57
C VAL A 40 -2.53 15.62 4.99
N LEU A 41 -3.78 15.24 4.69
CA LEU A 41 -4.28 13.89 4.96
C LEU A 41 -3.59 12.81 4.12
N CYS A 42 -3.29 13.09 2.84
CA CYS A 42 -2.47 12.21 2.00
C CYS A 42 -1.06 12.03 2.58
N TRP A 43 -0.48 13.09 3.16
CA TRP A 43 0.81 13.01 3.84
C TRP A 43 0.78 12.08 5.04
N TYR A 44 -0.25 12.14 5.88
CA TYR A 44 -0.42 11.18 6.97
C TYR A 44 -0.54 9.74 6.47
N GLN A 45 -1.26 9.51 5.37
CA GLN A 45 -1.34 8.18 4.76
C GLN A 45 0.04 7.70 4.25
N ARG A 46 0.86 8.58 3.67
CA ARG A 46 2.24 8.25 3.24
C ARG A 46 3.14 7.89 4.43
N ILE A 47 3.08 8.65 5.52
CA ILE A 47 3.86 8.38 6.74
C ILE A 47 3.53 7.00 7.32
N LEU A 48 2.29 6.53 7.17
CA LEU A 48 1.88 5.20 7.61
C LEU A 48 2.25 4.10 6.61
N MET A 49 2.12 4.36 5.30
CA MET A 49 2.34 3.36 4.26
C MET A 49 3.83 3.11 3.95
N TYR A 50 4.67 4.14 3.93
CA TYR A 50 6.06 3.98 3.48
C TYR A 50 6.92 3.16 4.44
N PRO A 51 6.85 3.34 5.78
CA PRO A 51 7.54 2.46 6.70
C PRO A 51 7.00 1.02 6.63
N LEU A 52 5.70 0.86 6.37
CA LEU A 52 5.04 -0.43 6.28
C LEU A 52 5.61 -1.29 5.15
N THR A 53 5.96 -0.71 3.99
CA THR A 53 6.57 -1.46 2.87
C THR A 53 7.90 -2.11 3.30
N LEU A 54 8.71 -1.37 4.06
CA LEU A 54 9.99 -1.83 4.57
C LEU A 54 9.83 -2.84 5.69
N VAL A 55 8.92 -2.60 6.64
CA VAL A 55 8.64 -3.51 7.75
C VAL A 55 8.16 -4.87 7.23
N VAL A 56 7.22 -4.88 6.27
CA VAL A 56 6.75 -6.11 5.64
C VAL A 56 7.90 -6.81 4.91
N ALA A 57 8.67 -6.10 4.08
CA ALA A 57 9.80 -6.69 3.35
C ALA A 57 10.84 -7.31 4.28
N ILE A 58 11.30 -6.59 5.30
CA ILE A 58 12.29 -7.07 6.27
C ILE A 58 11.73 -8.22 7.10
N GLY A 59 10.46 -8.14 7.50
CA GLY A 59 9.77 -9.20 8.22
C GLY A 59 9.71 -10.52 7.46
N LEU A 60 9.37 -10.48 6.16
CA LEU A 60 9.41 -11.66 5.29
C LEU A 60 10.84 -12.19 5.14
N LEU A 61 11.82 -11.31 4.91
CA LEU A 61 13.24 -11.72 4.76
C LEU A 61 13.79 -12.39 6.01
N ARG A 62 13.37 -11.92 7.19
CA ARG A 62 13.78 -12.47 8.50
C ARG A 62 12.93 -13.66 8.94
N ARG A 63 11.88 -14.03 8.19
CA ARG A 63 10.87 -15.02 8.62
C ARG A 63 10.33 -14.74 10.02
N ASP A 64 10.07 -13.47 10.34
CA ASP A 64 9.65 -13.06 11.68
C ASP A 64 8.16 -13.40 11.92
N TRP A 65 7.92 -14.29 12.88
CA TRP A 65 6.59 -14.72 13.32
C TRP A 65 5.76 -13.57 13.90
N ASN A 66 6.42 -12.55 14.44
CA ASN A 66 5.75 -11.40 15.04
C ASN A 66 5.39 -10.32 14.02
N LEU A 67 5.68 -10.51 12.73
CA LEU A 67 5.44 -9.52 11.70
C LEU A 67 4.02 -8.93 11.71
N PRO A 68 2.92 -9.73 11.83
CA PRO A 68 1.57 -9.18 11.86
C PRO A 68 1.34 -8.17 12.98
N TYR A 69 2.00 -8.34 14.14
CA TYR A 69 1.87 -7.41 15.28
C TYR A 69 2.46 -6.03 14.99
N TYR A 70 3.46 -5.94 14.12
CA TYR A 70 4.05 -4.66 13.71
C TYR A 70 3.27 -4.01 12.58
N VAL A 71 2.70 -4.81 11.67
CA VAL A 71 1.98 -4.33 10.48
C VAL A 71 0.57 -3.83 10.83
N LEU A 72 -0.15 -4.56 11.70
CA LEU A 72 -1.56 -4.28 12.00
C LEU A 72 -1.82 -2.88 12.59
N PRO A 73 -1.05 -2.36 13.57
CA PRO A 73 -1.30 -1.03 14.09
C PRO A 73 -1.20 0.06 13.02
N PHE A 74 -0.17 -0.03 12.16
CA PHE A 74 0.02 0.92 11.07
C PHE A 74 -1.10 0.82 10.03
N SER A 75 -1.47 -0.41 9.63
CA SER A 75 -2.49 -0.61 8.61
C SER A 75 -3.89 -0.19 9.09
N LEU A 76 -4.22 -0.43 10.36
CA LEU A 76 -5.50 -0.02 10.97
C LEU A 76 -5.61 1.50 11.13
N ILE A 77 -4.54 2.18 11.55
CA ILE A 77 -4.52 3.64 11.62
C ILE A 77 -4.65 4.21 10.20
N GLY A 78 -3.94 3.64 9.23
CA GLY A 78 -4.04 4.02 7.82
C GLY A 78 -5.45 3.84 7.24
N LEU A 79 -6.12 2.74 7.61
CA LEU A 79 -7.53 2.49 7.27
C LEU A 79 -8.46 3.57 7.84
N GLY A 80 -8.26 3.97 9.10
CA GLY A 80 -9.03 5.04 9.73
C GLY A 80 -8.84 6.39 9.04
N VAL A 81 -7.58 6.78 8.79
CA VAL A 81 -7.24 8.06 8.12
C VAL A 81 -7.78 8.09 6.68
N SER A 82 -7.64 7.00 5.93
CA SER A 82 -8.14 6.91 4.55
C SER A 82 -9.66 6.89 4.47
N THR A 83 -10.34 6.22 5.41
CA THR A 83 -11.81 6.27 5.53
C THR A 83 -12.28 7.69 5.81
N TYR A 84 -11.67 8.37 6.78
CA TYR A 84 -12.00 9.76 7.10
C TYR A 84 -11.80 10.68 5.88
N HIS A 85 -10.68 10.54 5.18
CA HIS A 85 -10.38 11.34 4.00
C HIS A 85 -11.38 11.09 2.85
N TYR A 86 -11.73 9.83 2.59
CA TYR A 86 -12.73 9.49 1.57
C TYR A 86 -14.12 10.04 1.91
N LEU A 87 -14.55 9.93 3.17
CA LEU A 87 -15.82 10.51 3.62
C LEU A 87 -15.80 12.04 3.50
N LEU A 88 -14.69 12.69 3.81
CA LEU A 88 -14.52 14.13 3.67
C LEU A 88 -14.60 14.60 2.20
N GLU A 89 -14.14 13.79 1.25
CA GLU A 89 -14.25 14.08 -0.19
C GLU A 89 -15.66 13.86 -0.75
N LYS A 90 -16.41 12.87 -0.23
CA LYS A 90 -17.69 12.42 -0.82
C LYS A 90 -18.93 12.88 -0.07
N THR A 91 -18.76 13.37 1.16
CA THR A 91 -19.88 13.77 2.01
C THR A 91 -19.66 15.16 2.59
N ASP A 92 -20.75 15.91 2.75
CA ASP A 92 -20.74 17.21 3.42
C ASP A 92 -20.80 17.07 4.95
N LEU A 93 -20.78 15.84 5.48
CA LEU A 93 -20.83 15.53 6.92
C LEU A 93 -19.73 16.28 7.70
N PHE A 94 -18.61 16.54 7.02
CA PHE A 94 -17.44 17.20 7.58
C PHE A 94 -17.09 18.50 6.85
N ALA A 95 -18.06 19.16 6.21
CA ALA A 95 -17.86 20.39 5.42
C ALA A 95 -17.21 21.55 6.20
N GLY A 96 -17.32 21.54 7.54
CA GLY A 96 -16.65 22.49 8.44
C GLY A 96 -15.31 22.02 9.02
N SER A 97 -14.90 20.77 8.76
CA SER A 97 -13.63 20.25 9.26
C SER A 97 -12.48 20.88 8.48
N THR A 98 -11.86 21.87 9.11
CA THR A 98 -10.63 22.50 8.65
C THR A 98 -9.45 21.57 8.93
N ALA A 99 -9.48 20.36 8.36
CA ALA A 99 -8.33 19.47 8.37
C ALA A 99 -7.21 20.10 7.50
N CYS A 100 -6.51 21.04 8.13
CA CYS A 100 -5.24 21.66 7.78
C CYS A 100 -5.27 22.66 6.60
N ARG A 101 -5.32 23.97 6.93
CA ARG A 101 -5.08 25.09 6.00
C ARG A 101 -3.58 25.26 5.67
N GLN A 102 -2.96 24.25 5.09
CA GLN A 102 -1.58 24.32 4.57
C GLN A 102 -1.54 23.58 3.22
N GLY A 103 -1.29 24.32 2.14
CA GLY A 103 -1.27 23.78 0.78
C GLY A 103 -2.66 23.56 0.16
N VAL A 104 -2.79 22.51 -0.65
CA VAL A 104 -4.03 22.15 -1.37
C VAL A 104 -5.09 21.56 -0.42
N SER A 105 -6.38 21.75 -0.74
CA SER A 105 -7.44 21.24 0.13
C SER A 105 -7.51 19.70 0.09
N CYS A 106 -7.82 19.09 1.24
CA CYS A 106 -8.11 17.65 1.33
C CYS A 106 -9.45 17.25 0.69
N THR A 107 -10.21 18.21 0.15
CA THR A 107 -11.45 17.96 -0.61
C THR A 107 -11.21 17.94 -2.13
N THR A 108 -10.00 18.30 -2.57
CA THR A 108 -9.68 18.38 -4.00
C THR A 108 -9.54 16.97 -4.59
N GLN A 109 -10.42 16.63 -5.54
CA GLN A 109 -10.42 15.34 -6.22
C GLN A 109 -9.62 15.41 -7.52
N TRP A 110 -8.39 14.90 -7.51
CA TRP A 110 -7.54 14.83 -8.72
C TRP A 110 -8.00 13.75 -9.72
N ILE A 111 -8.46 12.60 -9.21
CA ILE A 111 -8.96 11.47 -10.00
C ILE A 111 -10.34 11.09 -9.49
N ASN A 112 -11.28 10.86 -10.42
CA ASN A 112 -12.61 10.34 -10.12
C ASN A 112 -13.15 9.48 -11.28
N TRP A 113 -12.60 8.27 -11.46
CA TRP A 113 -12.84 7.48 -12.68
C TRP A 113 -14.23 6.84 -12.80
N PHE A 114 -15.04 6.84 -11.74
CA PHE A 114 -16.40 6.26 -11.74
C PHE A 114 -17.39 6.99 -10.82
N GLY A 115 -17.09 8.24 -10.44
CA GLY A 115 -17.86 8.95 -9.41
C GLY A 115 -17.52 8.52 -7.97
N PHE A 116 -16.83 7.38 -7.77
CA PHE A 116 -16.42 6.87 -6.46
C PHE A 116 -14.90 6.57 -6.31
N VAL A 117 -14.19 6.18 -7.38
CA VAL A 117 -12.76 5.83 -7.29
C VAL A 117 -11.91 7.09 -7.22
N THR A 118 -11.53 7.49 -6.00
CA THR A 118 -10.60 8.60 -5.72
C THR A 118 -9.27 8.10 -5.15
N ILE A 119 -8.27 8.98 -5.03
CA ILE A 119 -6.96 8.64 -4.47
C ILE A 119 -7.07 8.10 -3.04
N PRO A 120 -7.84 8.71 -2.12
CA PRO A 120 -8.06 8.16 -0.78
C PRO A 120 -8.72 6.79 -0.77
N PHE A 121 -9.60 6.51 -1.74
CA PHE A 121 -10.22 5.19 -1.88
C PHE A 121 -9.19 4.11 -2.25
N LEU A 122 -8.24 4.42 -3.13
CA LEU A 122 -7.14 3.49 -3.47
C LEU A 122 -6.23 3.21 -2.27
N ALA A 123 -5.97 4.23 -1.44
CA ALA A 123 -5.22 4.03 -0.20
C ALA A 123 -6.01 3.17 0.81
N LEU A 124 -7.33 3.41 0.92
CA LEU A 124 -8.23 2.64 1.77
C LEU A 124 -8.23 1.14 1.38
N THR A 125 -8.34 0.83 0.10
CA THR A 125 -8.32 -0.56 -0.38
C THR A 125 -6.97 -1.22 -0.12
N ALA A 126 -5.86 -0.51 -0.30
CA ALA A 126 -4.53 -1.02 0.02
C ALA A 126 -4.38 -1.35 1.51
N PHE A 127 -4.73 -0.42 2.41
CA PHE A 127 -4.68 -0.66 3.85
C PHE A 127 -5.63 -1.77 4.30
N LEU A 128 -6.79 -1.91 3.67
CA LEU A 128 -7.74 -2.98 3.93
C LEU A 128 -7.17 -4.35 3.56
N ILE A 129 -6.61 -4.48 2.36
CA ILE A 129 -5.98 -5.73 1.90
C ILE A 129 -4.84 -6.12 2.84
N ILE A 130 -3.96 -5.18 3.18
CA ILE A 130 -2.83 -5.47 4.08
C ILE A 130 -3.32 -5.86 5.47
N SER A 131 -4.36 -5.21 5.99
CA SER A 131 -4.96 -5.56 7.29
C SER A 131 -5.56 -6.96 7.26
N ILE A 132 -6.37 -7.30 6.24
CA ILE A 132 -6.97 -8.64 6.13
C ILE A 132 -5.88 -9.70 6.00
N MET A 133 -4.89 -9.49 5.13
CA MET A 133 -3.80 -10.46 4.96
C MET A 133 -2.99 -10.65 6.25
N SER A 134 -2.76 -9.57 7.00
CA SER A 134 -2.05 -9.65 8.29
C SER A 134 -2.88 -10.37 9.36
N VAL A 135 -4.20 -10.17 9.40
CA VAL A 135 -5.10 -10.93 10.28
C VAL A 135 -5.13 -12.41 9.91
N ILE A 136 -5.19 -12.74 8.62
CA ILE A 136 -5.14 -14.14 8.14
C ILE A 136 -3.81 -14.79 8.57
N ALA A 137 -2.68 -14.11 8.39
CA ALA A 137 -1.38 -14.61 8.83
C ALA A 137 -1.35 -14.83 10.36
N LEU A 138 -1.94 -13.92 11.14
CA LEU A 138 -1.99 -14.02 12.60
C LEU A 138 -2.87 -15.18 13.10
N VAL A 139 -4.04 -15.38 12.49
CA VAL A 139 -5.00 -16.43 12.88
C VAL A 139 -4.48 -17.82 12.53
N ASN A 140 -3.90 -17.98 11.34
CA ASN A 140 -3.48 -19.28 10.88
C ASN A 140 -2.14 -19.74 11.47
N ARG A 141 -1.35 -18.84 12.09
CA ARG A 141 0.01 -19.12 12.62
C ARG A 141 0.87 -19.93 11.65
N GLU A 142 0.60 -19.87 10.36
CA GLU A 142 1.27 -20.73 9.39
C GLU A 142 2.66 -20.16 9.07
N PRO A 143 3.69 -21.02 9.00
CA PRO A 143 5.06 -20.62 8.75
C PRO A 143 5.17 -19.77 7.49
N VAL A 144 6.03 -18.75 7.56
CA VAL A 144 6.62 -18.13 6.38
C VAL A 144 7.29 -19.25 5.58
N ALA A 145 6.52 -19.83 4.64
CA ALA A 145 6.87 -20.96 3.79
C ALA A 145 8.08 -21.76 4.31
N GLU A 146 7.83 -22.74 5.19
CA GLU A 146 8.77 -23.84 5.33
C GLU A 146 8.74 -24.58 3.98
N ASP A 147 9.79 -24.41 3.21
CA ASP A 147 10.07 -25.22 2.04
C ASP A 147 10.04 -26.70 2.50
N GLU A 148 9.36 -27.60 1.78
CA GLU A 148 9.21 -29.03 2.15
C GLU A 148 10.56 -29.78 2.34
N GLU A 149 11.70 -29.14 2.08
CA GLU A 149 13.03 -29.74 2.05
C GLU A 149 13.93 -29.39 3.26
N GLY A 150 13.50 -28.57 4.22
CA GLY A 150 14.28 -28.34 5.45
C GLY A 150 15.67 -27.72 5.26
N ASP A 151 15.86 -26.87 4.25
CA ASP A 151 17.16 -26.25 3.95
C ASP A 151 17.26 -24.83 4.56
N ALA A 152 17.86 -24.74 5.74
CA ALA A 152 17.97 -23.52 6.56
C ALA A 152 18.83 -22.39 5.94
N LEU A 153 19.38 -22.57 4.72
CA LEU A 153 20.34 -21.65 4.10
C LEU A 153 19.76 -20.77 2.98
N ARG A 154 18.51 -20.97 2.55
CA ARG A 154 17.84 -20.04 1.63
C ARG A 154 16.99 -19.03 2.41
N MET A 155 17.57 -17.85 2.68
CA MET A 155 16.76 -16.66 2.94
C MET A 155 15.72 -16.54 1.79
N PRO A 156 14.47 -16.13 2.03
CA PRO A 156 13.47 -15.98 0.96
C PRO A 156 13.74 -14.72 0.11
N TRP A 157 15.00 -14.30 0.00
CA TRP A 157 15.45 -13.11 -0.72
C TRP A 157 15.16 -13.20 -2.21
N LEU A 158 15.14 -14.41 -2.79
CA LEU A 158 14.77 -14.61 -4.19
C LEU A 158 13.30 -14.22 -4.46
N PRO A 159 12.28 -14.84 -3.83
CA PRO A 159 10.89 -14.46 -4.09
C PRO A 159 10.58 -13.03 -3.62
N VAL A 160 11.05 -12.62 -2.43
CA VAL A 160 10.82 -11.25 -1.93
C VAL A 160 11.49 -10.22 -2.81
N GLY A 161 12.77 -10.42 -3.14
CA GLY A 161 13.54 -9.55 -4.01
C GLY A 161 12.97 -9.50 -5.42
N ALA A 162 12.55 -10.64 -5.99
CA ALA A 162 11.93 -10.68 -7.32
C ALA A 162 10.63 -9.86 -7.37
N LEU A 163 9.78 -9.95 -6.34
CA LEU A 163 8.56 -9.15 -6.26
C LEU A 163 8.85 -7.65 -6.17
N ILE A 164 9.80 -7.27 -5.31
CA ILE A 164 10.22 -5.87 -5.15
C ILE A 164 10.80 -5.32 -6.46
N VAL A 165 11.72 -6.06 -7.07
CA VAL A 165 12.35 -5.67 -8.35
C VAL A 165 11.32 -5.59 -9.46
N ALA A 166 10.37 -6.52 -9.53
CA ALA A 166 9.31 -6.47 -10.53
C ALA A 166 8.44 -5.21 -10.39
N VAL A 167 8.00 -4.87 -9.17
CA VAL A 167 7.22 -3.65 -8.92
C VAL A 167 8.03 -2.41 -9.25
N LEU A 168 9.30 -2.35 -8.84
CA LEU A 168 10.19 -1.24 -9.14
C LEU A 168 10.49 -1.10 -10.64
N ALA A 169 10.67 -2.20 -11.37
CA ALA A 169 10.90 -2.18 -12.80
C ALA A 169 9.66 -1.64 -13.55
N VAL A 170 8.47 -2.08 -13.15
CA VAL A 170 7.21 -1.53 -13.69
C VAL A 170 7.10 -0.04 -13.37
N PHE A 171 7.36 0.36 -12.12
CA PHE A 171 7.34 1.76 -11.71
C PHE A 171 8.34 2.60 -12.52
N ALA A 172 9.58 2.13 -12.68
CA ALA A 172 10.61 2.81 -13.46
C ALA A 172 10.21 2.95 -14.93
N ALA A 173 9.65 1.89 -15.54
CA ALA A 173 9.15 1.94 -16.92
C ALA A 173 8.04 3.00 -17.06
N LEU A 174 7.06 3.01 -16.15
CA LEU A 174 5.97 3.99 -16.14
C LEU A 174 6.47 5.42 -15.87
N PHE A 175 7.47 5.57 -15.03
CA PHE A 175 8.09 6.86 -14.72
C PHE A 175 8.80 7.43 -15.95
N ILE A 176 9.65 6.62 -16.60
CA ILE A 176 10.36 7.02 -17.81
C ILE A 176 9.37 7.36 -18.93
N SER A 177 8.36 6.51 -19.17
CA SER A 177 7.36 6.80 -20.21
C SER A 177 6.52 8.03 -19.89
N GLY A 178 6.14 8.24 -18.62
CA GLY A 178 5.32 9.37 -18.21
C GLY A 178 6.05 10.72 -18.25
N THR A 179 7.37 10.74 -18.04
CA THR A 179 8.18 11.96 -18.22
C THR A 179 8.36 12.36 -19.68
N GLN A 180 8.15 11.43 -20.62
CA GLN A 180 8.23 11.70 -22.06
C GLN A 180 6.94 12.32 -22.63
N ASP A 181 5.86 12.40 -21.84
CA ASP A 181 4.61 13.01 -22.27
C ASP A 181 4.77 14.55 -22.35
N PRO A 182 4.54 15.18 -23.52
CA PRO A 182 4.78 16.61 -23.73
C PRO A 182 3.98 17.54 -22.81
N GLN A 183 2.86 17.06 -22.25
CA GLN A 183 2.02 17.84 -21.33
C GLN A 183 2.58 17.90 -19.89
N VAL A 184 3.45 16.97 -19.50
CA VAL A 184 4.10 16.95 -18.17
C VAL A 184 5.40 17.75 -18.19
N ALA A 185 6.14 17.72 -19.31
CA ALA A 185 7.39 18.47 -19.48
C ALA A 185 7.23 20.00 -19.58
N ALA A 186 5.99 20.49 -19.74
CA ALA A 186 5.66 21.91 -19.92
C ALA A 186 5.03 22.57 -18.67
N ALA A 187 4.89 21.84 -17.57
CA ALA A 187 4.44 22.34 -16.27
C ALA A 187 5.64 22.59 -15.35
#